data_AF-A0A7X8CNM9-F1
#
_entry.id   AF-A0A7X8CNM9-F1
#
_cell.length_a   1.000
_cell.length_b   1.000
_cell.length_c   1.000
_cell.angle_alpha   90.00
_cell.angle_beta   90.00
_cell.angle_gamma   90.00
#
_symmetry.space_group_name_H-M   'P 1'
#
loop_
_entity.id
_entity.type
_entity.pdbx_description
1 polymer ?
#
loop_
_entity_poly.entity_id
_entity_poly.type
_entity_poly.pdbx_seq_one_letter_code
_entity_poly.pdbx_strand_id
1 'polypeptide(L)'
;MKEFGELFQSADWKQEKHTPVIDGPDSVKKGEFTHFSVSVGKEIPHPNTTEHHIRWIEIYFLPEGAKFPFQVARFDYTAHGESIEGANQGPIYTSPYSCFTVKLEKPGVFYASSYCNIHGLWKSEKPISLND
;
A
#
# COMPACT_ATOMS: atom_id res chain seq x y z
N MET A 1 11.42 -14.70 20.46
CA MET A 1 10.40 -14.59 19.39
C MET A 1 10.43 -13.16 18.89
N LYS A 2 10.26 -12.93 17.60
CA LYS A 2 10.23 -11.56 17.05
C LYS A 2 8.91 -10.88 17.40
N GLU A 3 8.95 -9.58 17.69
CA GLU A 3 7.73 -8.79 17.81
C GLU A 3 7.08 -8.64 16.42
N PHE A 4 5.76 -8.55 16.35
CA PHE A 4 5.06 -8.52 15.06
C PHE A 4 5.51 -7.36 14.15
N GLY A 5 5.80 -6.19 14.75
CA GLY A 5 6.31 -5.02 14.01
C GLY A 5 7.67 -5.24 13.34
N GLU A 6 8.48 -6.17 13.84
CA GLU A 6 9.78 -6.55 13.26
C GLU A 6 9.65 -7.46 12.03
N LEU A 7 8.44 -7.97 11.75
CA LEU A 7 8.18 -8.79 10.57
C LEU A 7 7.97 -7.95 9.31
N PHE A 8 7.74 -6.64 9.45
CA PHE A 8 7.56 -5.73 8.33
C PHE A 8 8.90 -5.25 7.79
N GLN A 9 9.18 -5.61 6.54
CA GLN A 9 10.38 -5.20 5.81
C GLN A 9 10.20 -3.79 5.20
N SER A 10 11.31 -3.08 5.03
CA SER A 10 11.35 -1.77 4.36
C SER A 10 12.64 -1.65 3.56
N ALA A 11 12.55 -1.22 2.30
CA ALA A 11 13.70 -1.00 1.42
C ALA A 11 13.37 0.09 0.38
N ASP A 12 14.39 0.63 -0.26
CA ASP A 12 14.22 1.58 -1.38
C ASP A 12 13.44 0.91 -2.52
N TRP A 13 12.27 1.47 -2.85
CA TRP A 13 11.37 0.94 -3.88
C TRP A 13 11.98 0.94 -5.29
N LYS A 14 13.06 1.70 -5.51
CA LYS A 14 13.82 1.67 -6.77
C LYS A 14 14.67 0.40 -6.92
N GLN A 15 14.97 -0.26 -5.81
CA GLN A 15 15.80 -1.47 -5.76
C GLN A 15 15.00 -2.69 -5.31
N GLU A 16 13.87 -2.48 -4.63
CA GLU A 16 13.01 -3.51 -4.06
C GLU A 16 11.56 -3.33 -4.52
N LYS A 17 11.03 -4.33 -5.23
CA LYS A 17 9.69 -4.29 -5.84
C LYS A 17 8.56 -4.40 -4.83
N HIS A 18 8.81 -4.91 -3.63
CA HIS A 18 7.75 -5.21 -2.66
C HIS A 18 7.34 -4.02 -1.78
N THR A 19 8.19 -3.00 -1.67
CA THR A 19 7.89 -1.80 -0.88
C THR A 19 6.65 -1.11 -1.46
N PRO A 20 5.56 -0.94 -0.68
CA PRO A 20 4.40 -0.19 -1.15
C PRO A 20 4.77 1.29 -1.29
N VAL A 21 4.35 1.95 -2.36
CA VAL A 21 4.67 3.36 -2.62
C VAL A 21 3.38 4.16 -2.61
N ILE A 22 3.30 5.16 -1.72
CA ILE A 22 2.23 6.14 -1.72
C ILE A 22 2.64 7.31 -2.62
N ASP A 23 1.86 7.57 -3.65
CA ASP A 23 2.02 8.69 -4.57
C ASP A 23 0.91 9.72 -4.37
N GLY A 24 1.30 10.99 -4.39
CA GLY A 24 0.42 12.13 -4.19
C GLY A 24 1.20 13.34 -3.67
N PRO A 25 0.51 14.46 -3.42
CA PRO A 25 1.14 15.68 -2.96
C PRO A 25 1.77 15.52 -1.56
N ASP A 26 2.85 16.25 -1.31
CA ASP A 26 3.51 16.32 0.02
C ASP A 26 2.84 17.34 0.96
N SER A 27 2.01 18.21 0.40
CA SER A 27 1.24 19.23 1.11
C SER A 27 -0.18 19.29 0.58
N VAL A 28 -1.17 19.23 1.48
CA VAL A 28 -2.59 19.19 1.11
C VAL A 28 -3.38 20.30 1.79
N LYS A 29 -4.41 20.79 1.13
CA LYS A 29 -5.24 21.85 1.67
C LYS A 29 -6.10 21.33 2.80
N LYS A 30 -6.04 21.99 3.95
CA LYS A 30 -6.81 21.59 5.13
C LYS A 30 -8.30 21.55 4.80
N GLY A 31 -8.94 20.44 5.17
CA GLY A 31 -10.39 20.29 5.02
C GLY A 31 -10.87 20.03 3.58
N GLU A 32 -9.96 19.83 2.62
CA GLU A 32 -10.31 19.46 1.25
C GLU A 32 -9.97 18.01 0.93
N PHE A 33 -10.78 17.39 0.07
CA PHE A 33 -10.52 16.03 -0.41
C PHE A 33 -9.34 16.04 -1.39
N THR A 34 -8.32 15.26 -1.07
CA THR A 34 -7.11 15.11 -1.88
C THR A 34 -6.94 13.67 -2.32
N HIS A 35 -6.49 13.48 -3.56
CA HIS A 35 -6.28 12.18 -4.18
C HIS A 35 -4.86 11.70 -3.99
N PHE A 36 -4.74 10.42 -3.65
CA PHE A 36 -3.51 9.67 -3.57
C PHE A 36 -3.67 8.35 -4.30
N SER A 37 -2.54 7.72 -4.60
CA SER A 37 -2.50 6.32 -5.03
C SER A 37 -1.47 5.56 -4.23
N VAL A 38 -1.64 4.24 -4.17
CA VAL A 38 -0.67 3.33 -3.60
C VAL A 38 -0.44 2.17 -4.55
N SER A 39 0.80 1.71 -4.64
CA SER A 39 1.18 0.59 -5.51
C SER A 39 2.33 -0.24 -4.97
N VAL A 40 2.41 -1.50 -5.40
CA VAL A 40 3.60 -2.35 -5.24
C VAL A 40 4.14 -2.68 -6.63
N GLY A 41 5.47 -2.70 -6.77
CA GLY A 41 6.13 -2.92 -8.05
C GLY A 41 6.18 -1.71 -8.98
N LYS A 42 6.24 -0.50 -8.40
CA LYS A 42 6.20 0.79 -9.13
C LYS A 42 7.32 0.94 -10.16
N GLU A 43 8.57 0.70 -9.77
CA GLU A 43 9.73 0.77 -10.68
C GLU A 43 10.02 -0.60 -11.30
N ILE A 44 10.14 -1.61 -10.42
CA ILE A 44 10.42 -2.99 -10.78
C ILE A 44 9.11 -3.78 -10.66
N PRO A 45 8.54 -4.31 -11.75
CA PRO A 45 7.29 -5.06 -11.68
C PRO A 45 7.36 -6.26 -10.72
N HIS A 46 6.32 -6.39 -9.89
CA HIS A 46 6.08 -7.59 -9.08
C HIS A 46 5.27 -8.61 -9.90
N PRO A 47 5.56 -9.92 -9.81
CA PRO A 47 4.75 -10.96 -10.44
C PRO A 47 3.28 -10.92 -10.01
N ASN A 48 2.40 -11.37 -10.89
CA ASN A 48 0.99 -11.58 -10.58
C ASN A 48 0.54 -12.89 -11.21
N THR A 49 0.95 -13.99 -10.59
CA THR A 49 0.58 -15.36 -11.00
C THR A 49 -0.24 -15.98 -9.89
N THR A 50 -0.92 -17.09 -10.14
CA THR A 50 -1.66 -17.84 -9.11
C THR A 50 -0.75 -18.24 -7.94
N GLU A 51 0.53 -18.48 -8.20
CA GLU A 51 1.54 -18.90 -7.22
C GLU A 51 2.21 -17.74 -6.48
N HIS A 52 2.31 -16.57 -7.09
CA HIS A 52 3.08 -15.44 -6.57
C HIS A 52 2.44 -14.09 -6.93
N HIS A 53 1.88 -13.43 -5.92
CA HIS A 53 1.16 -12.19 -6.08
C HIS A 53 1.09 -11.38 -4.78
N ILE A 54 0.84 -10.09 -4.93
CA ILE A 54 0.49 -9.20 -3.82
C ILE A 54 -0.99 -9.42 -3.49
N ARG A 55 -1.27 -9.65 -2.22
CA ARG A 55 -2.63 -9.90 -1.72
C ARG A 55 -3.37 -8.63 -1.39
N TRP A 56 -2.69 -7.69 -0.73
CA TRP A 56 -3.33 -6.49 -0.24
C TRP A 56 -2.35 -5.36 0.02
N ILE A 57 -2.92 -4.15 0.08
CA ILE A 57 -2.29 -2.96 0.65
C ILE A 57 -3.25 -2.33 1.67
N GLU A 58 -2.73 -1.95 2.83
CA GLU A 58 -3.44 -1.16 3.85
C GLU A 58 -2.78 0.19 4.03
N ILE A 59 -3.60 1.21 4.26
CA ILE A 59 -3.16 2.57 4.56
C ILE A 59 -3.63 2.93 5.96
N TYR A 60 -2.72 3.48 6.76
CA TYR A 60 -3.00 4.07 8.05
C TYR A 60 -2.52 5.52 8.05
N PHE A 61 -3.15 6.35 8.88
CA PHE A 61 -2.71 7.73 9.11
C PHE A 61 -2.51 7.96 10.61
N LEU A 62 -1.35 8.47 10.99
CA LEU A 62 -1.07 8.96 12.33
C LEU A 62 -1.00 10.49 12.28
N PRO A 63 -2.04 11.19 12.79
CA PRO A 63 -1.97 12.64 12.90
C PRO A 63 -0.83 13.05 13.85
N GLU A 64 -0.20 14.19 13.56
CA GLU A 64 0.83 14.74 14.43
C GLU A 64 0.30 14.96 15.86
N GLY A 65 1.07 14.52 16.85
CA GLY A 65 0.72 14.59 18.27
C GLY A 65 -0.40 13.63 18.72
N ALA A 66 -0.95 12.79 17.84
CA ALA A 66 -1.93 11.78 18.22
C ALA A 66 -1.26 10.54 18.84
N LYS A 67 -1.96 9.89 19.78
CA LYS A 67 -1.49 8.64 20.40
C LYS A 67 -1.71 7.41 19.50
N PHE A 68 -2.74 7.44 18.66
CA PHE A 68 -3.21 6.27 17.91
C PHE A 68 -3.35 6.59 16.41
N PRO A 69 -3.01 5.65 15.53
CA PRO A 69 -3.28 5.77 14.11
C PRO A 69 -4.74 5.42 13.79
N PHE A 70 -5.17 5.80 12.60
CA PHE A 70 -6.47 5.46 12.01
C PHE A 70 -6.25 4.65 10.74
N GLN A 71 -6.96 3.52 10.59
CA GLN A 71 -6.99 2.82 9.30
C GLN A 71 -7.79 3.67 8.31
N VAL A 72 -7.14 4.01 7.19
CA VAL A 72 -7.72 4.84 6.12
C VAL A 72 -8.42 3.97 5.10
N ALA A 73 -7.75 2.92 4.65
CA ALA A 73 -8.26 2.02 3.63
C ALA A 73 -7.54 0.67 3.67
N ARG A 74 -8.21 -0.33 3.11
CA ARG A 74 -7.66 -1.63 2.75
C ARG A 74 -8.09 -1.97 1.34
N PHE A 75 -7.14 -2.42 0.53
CA PHE A 75 -7.35 -2.88 -0.84
C PHE A 75 -6.94 -4.34 -0.93
N ASP A 76 -7.88 -5.22 -1.23
CA ASP A 76 -7.62 -6.62 -1.51
C ASP A 76 -7.55 -6.81 -3.04
N TYR A 77 -6.47 -7.42 -3.51
CA TYR A 77 -6.27 -7.82 -4.90
C TYR A 77 -6.50 -9.31 -4.98
N THR A 78 -7.61 -9.74 -5.58
CA THR A 78 -8.14 -11.09 -5.33
C THR A 78 -8.10 -12.02 -6.53
N ALA A 79 -7.97 -11.49 -7.75
CA ALA A 79 -7.86 -12.31 -8.95
C ALA A 79 -6.41 -12.39 -9.43
N HIS A 80 -5.90 -13.61 -9.62
CA HIS A 80 -4.51 -13.90 -9.99
C HIS A 80 -4.45 -15.01 -11.07
N GLY A 81 -5.43 -15.02 -11.98
CA GLY A 81 -5.47 -15.96 -13.10
C GLY A 81 -5.90 -17.38 -12.74
N GLU A 82 -6.48 -17.61 -11.57
CA GLU A 82 -7.07 -18.90 -11.21
C GLU A 82 -8.32 -19.24 -12.07
N SER A 83 -8.43 -20.50 -12.51
CA SER A 83 -9.64 -21.03 -13.16
C SER A 83 -9.72 -22.57 -13.09
N ILE A 84 -10.83 -23.14 -13.58
CA ILE A 84 -11.02 -24.61 -13.65
C ILE A 84 -10.12 -25.26 -14.72
N GLU A 85 -9.65 -24.48 -15.70
CA GLU A 85 -8.71 -24.89 -16.74
C GLU A 85 -7.26 -24.97 -16.22
N GLY A 86 -6.99 -24.40 -15.05
CA GLY A 86 -5.70 -24.49 -14.36
C GLY A 86 -5.21 -23.14 -13.82
N ALA A 87 -4.08 -23.17 -13.11
CA ALA A 87 -3.41 -21.97 -12.65
C ALA A 87 -2.96 -21.08 -13.83
N ASN A 88 -3.12 -19.77 -13.68
CA ASN A 88 -2.80 -18.75 -14.68
C ASN A 88 -3.58 -18.84 -16.01
N GLN A 89 -4.66 -19.64 -16.07
CA GLN A 89 -5.53 -19.76 -17.27
C GLN A 89 -6.83 -18.93 -17.15
N GLY A 90 -7.07 -18.31 -15.99
CA GLY A 90 -8.22 -17.45 -15.75
C GLY A 90 -8.14 -16.12 -16.51
N PRO A 91 -9.29 -15.53 -16.85
CA PRO A 91 -9.36 -14.36 -17.75
C PRO A 91 -9.04 -13.03 -17.06
N ILE A 92 -8.73 -13.02 -15.75
CA ILE A 92 -8.66 -11.80 -14.96
C ILE A 92 -7.51 -11.82 -13.95
N TYR A 93 -6.85 -10.67 -13.83
CA TYR A 93 -5.78 -10.39 -12.88
C TYR A 93 -6.03 -9.01 -12.28
N THR A 94 -5.88 -8.87 -10.96
CA THR A 94 -5.97 -7.58 -10.28
C THR A 94 -4.56 -7.06 -9.99
N SER A 95 -4.21 -5.91 -10.57
CA SER A 95 -2.92 -5.25 -10.29
C SER A 95 -2.89 -4.68 -8.87
N PRO A 96 -1.74 -4.73 -8.14
CA PRO A 96 -1.62 -4.13 -6.82
C PRO A 96 -1.43 -2.62 -6.89
N TYR A 97 -2.46 -1.94 -7.38
CA TYR A 97 -2.56 -0.50 -7.54
C TYR A 97 -3.94 -0.04 -7.09
N SER A 98 -4.01 1.01 -6.27
CA SER A 98 -5.30 1.57 -5.81
C SER A 98 -5.21 3.05 -5.57
N CYS A 99 -6.31 3.76 -5.84
CA CYS A 99 -6.46 5.18 -5.51
C CYS A 99 -7.29 5.33 -4.25
N PHE A 100 -6.96 6.34 -3.44
CA PHE A 100 -7.76 6.72 -2.28
C PHE A 100 -7.87 8.24 -2.20
N THR A 101 -9.01 8.70 -1.72
CA THR A 101 -9.30 10.12 -1.55
C THR A 101 -9.60 10.40 -0.09
N VAL A 102 -8.90 11.36 0.50
CA VAL A 102 -8.95 11.64 1.93
C VAL A 102 -9.03 13.12 2.19
N LYS A 103 -9.66 13.48 3.30
CA LYS A 103 -9.69 14.84 3.82
C LYS A 103 -8.91 14.88 5.13
N LEU A 104 -7.91 15.76 5.21
CA LEU A 104 -7.07 15.90 6.40
C LEU A 104 -7.34 17.23 7.12
N GLU A 105 -7.48 17.14 8.45
CA GLU A 105 -7.65 18.29 9.35
C GLU A 105 -6.38 18.63 10.13
N LYS A 106 -5.39 17.73 10.11
CA LYS A 106 -4.08 17.86 10.74
C LYS A 106 -2.99 17.27 9.83
N PRO A 107 -1.74 17.78 9.89
CA PRO A 107 -0.60 17.10 9.29
C PRO A 107 -0.35 15.76 10.00
N GLY A 108 0.47 14.91 9.40
CA GLY A 108 0.79 13.61 9.97
C GLY A 108 1.56 12.72 8.99
N VAL A 109 1.52 11.42 9.24
CA VAL A 109 2.22 10.43 8.42
C VAL A 109 1.24 9.39 7.93
N PHE A 110 1.21 9.15 6.62
CA PHE A 110 0.63 7.94 6.08
C PHE A 110 1.61 6.78 6.22
N TYR A 111 1.13 5.65 6.69
CA TYR A 111 1.85 4.38 6.67
C TYR A 111 1.15 3.46 5.68
N ALA A 112 1.89 2.90 4.73
CA ALA A 112 1.41 1.81 3.90
C ALA A 112 2.02 0.50 4.39
N SER A 113 1.20 -0.54 4.47
CA SER A 113 1.65 -1.91 4.59
C SER A 113 1.13 -2.75 3.43
N SER A 114 1.90 -3.75 3.02
CA SER A 114 1.49 -4.70 1.98
C SER A 114 1.90 -6.12 2.33
N TYR A 115 1.27 -7.09 1.67
CA TYR A 115 1.58 -8.51 1.84
C TYR A 115 1.74 -9.20 0.49
N CYS A 116 2.92 -9.79 0.28
CA CYS A 116 3.14 -10.76 -0.78
C CYS A 116 2.89 -12.16 -0.22
N ASN A 117 2.13 -12.98 -0.94
CA ASN A 117 1.73 -14.31 -0.47
C ASN A 117 2.91 -15.21 -0.06
N ILE A 118 4.10 -15.02 -0.67
CA ILE A 118 5.31 -15.79 -0.38
C ILE A 118 6.49 -14.96 0.15
N HIS A 119 6.47 -13.62 0.02
CA HIS A 119 7.55 -12.72 0.48
C HIS A 119 7.18 -11.87 1.69
N GLY A 120 6.07 -12.18 2.37
CA GLY A 120 5.76 -11.62 3.68
C GLY A 120 5.32 -10.15 3.65
N LEU A 121 5.52 -9.47 4.77
CA LEU A 121 5.01 -8.13 5.05
C LEU A 121 6.03 -7.04 4.72
N TRP A 122 5.53 -5.95 4.14
CA TRP A 122 6.32 -4.80 3.73
C TRP A 122 5.65 -3.51 4.20
N LYS A 123 6.45 -2.46 4.41
CA LYS A 123 5.96 -1.15 4.84
C LYS A 123 6.71 0.01 4.21
N SER A 124 6.03 1.15 4.14
CA SER A 124 6.61 2.45 3.85
C SER A 124 5.84 3.54 4.58
N GLU A 125 6.39 4.74 4.57
CA GLU A 125 5.77 5.92 5.16
C GLU A 125 5.88 7.13 4.24
N LYS A 126 4.88 8.02 4.31
CA LYS A 126 4.84 9.29 3.60
C LYS A 126 4.37 10.38 4.57
N PRO A 127 5.27 11.27 5.01
CA PRO A 127 4.89 12.48 5.74
C PRO A 127 4.01 13.39 4.86
N ILE A 128 3.00 14.01 5.48
CA ILE A 128 2.08 14.95 4.82
C ILE A 128 1.98 16.21 5.66
N SER A 129 2.24 17.34 5.01
CA SER A 129 2.02 18.68 5.56
C SER A 129 0.64 19.22 5.16
N LEU A 130 0.16 20.24 5.86
CA LEU A 130 -1.01 21.01 5.43
C LEU A 130 -0.55 22.37 4.88
N ASN A 131 -1.25 22.85 3.86
CA ASN A 131 -1.23 24.25 3.46
C ASN A 131 -2.60 24.90 3.71
N ASP A 132 -2.57 26.22 3.88
CA ASP A 132 -3.75 27.07 4.08
C ASP A 132 -4.57 27.22 2.79
#